data_AF-A0A1S8TMD9-F1
#
_entry.id   AF-A0A1S8TMD9-F1
#
_cell.length_a   1.000
_cell.length_b   1.000
_cell.length_c   1.000
_cell.angle_alpha   90.00
_cell.angle_beta   90.00
_cell.angle_gamma   90.00
#
_symmetry.space_group_name_H-M   'P 1'
#
loop_
_entity.id
_entity.type
_entity.pdbx_description
1 polymer ?
#
loop_
_entity_poly.entity_id
_entity_poly.type
_entity_poly.pdbx_seq_one_letter_code
_entity_poly.pdbx_strand_id
1 'polypeptide(L)'
;MNIKKLSSIPGRIRLYIEGLKGNSSAVINIKNLLKSIPSIDSIHINIKTGNILLTYDSYCIDEDLICNVISSSHIKINNLNNITYTENKLNIFSKELFSGTKSLSHRLLAISISAASFLLFTAEPIYTLCSLIFGIPAILYINSYVSLKYILENAALNDIHIKEANSIERIRNINYILIHPQIVFNDCYLKNPKLMDHPEIEGFIYTKKVTDPINIEARNLIKKLRYIGINNIAILEDNVTKRLILYANKTLGLYNIKEDAKHNNLIITQENVFSNINDIDRSLILGILHGLKSSNKDINITCHELSKIPWIIQDCRISQEYLVRSQAAAISINILGIFFALIKHINLSGTILLYFLNTFGNLFYIRHKTLMHTKKQY
;
A
#
# COMPACT_ATOMS: atom_id res chain seq x y z
N MET A 1 -10.79 32.66 -0.19
CA MET A 1 -10.30 32.27 1.15
C MET A 1 -9.42 33.39 1.66
N ASN A 2 -9.58 33.82 2.91
CA ASN A 2 -8.66 34.80 3.50
C ASN A 2 -7.40 34.08 3.99
N ILE A 3 -6.25 34.61 3.59
CA ILE A 3 -4.93 34.15 4.01
C ILE A 3 -4.32 35.27 4.84
N LYS A 4 -3.88 34.95 6.05
CA LYS A 4 -3.17 35.88 6.92
C LYS A 4 -1.74 35.41 7.09
N LYS A 5 -0.77 36.23 6.67
CA LYS A 5 0.65 36.02 7.00
C LYS A 5 0.83 36.28 8.51
N LEU A 6 1.21 35.25 9.26
CA LEU A 6 1.47 35.35 10.70
C LEU A 6 2.91 35.74 11.01
N SER A 7 3.85 35.23 10.21
CA SER A 7 5.27 35.60 10.27
C SER A 7 5.94 35.26 8.95
N SER A 8 6.90 36.08 8.53
CA SER A 8 7.67 35.91 7.30
C SER A 8 9.15 36.13 7.60
N ILE A 9 9.99 35.19 7.15
CA ILE A 9 11.44 35.27 7.11
C ILE A 9 11.85 34.71 5.74
N PRO A 10 12.86 35.27 5.04
CA PRO A 10 13.32 34.69 3.78
C PRO A 10 13.54 33.18 3.89
N GLY A 11 12.83 32.44 3.03
CA GLY A 11 12.84 30.98 2.96
C GLY A 11 11.94 30.26 3.98
N ARG A 12 11.17 31.00 4.79
CA ARG A 12 10.22 30.44 5.76
C ARG A 12 9.04 31.36 6.07
N ILE A 13 7.83 30.92 5.72
CA ILE A 13 6.58 31.65 5.97
C ILE A 13 5.62 30.85 6.87
N ARG A 14 4.95 31.56 7.77
CA ARG A 14 3.79 31.04 8.53
C ARG A 14 2.52 31.72 8.05
N LEU A 15 1.56 30.91 7.64
CA LEU A 15 0.27 31.33 7.13
C LEU A 15 -0.85 30.80 8.03
N TYR A 16 -1.89 31.60 8.21
CA TYR A 16 -3.19 31.14 8.67
C TYR A 16 -4.16 31.20 7.50
N ILE A 17 -4.87 30.11 7.25
CA ILE A 17 -5.89 30.05 6.21
C ILE A 17 -7.24 29.78 6.86
N GLU A 18 -8.16 30.71 6.64
CA GLU A 18 -9.53 30.59 7.14
C GLU A 18 -10.23 29.40 6.46
N GLY A 19 -10.84 28.51 7.26
CA GLY A 19 -11.51 27.29 6.78
C GLY A 19 -10.66 26.00 6.82
N LEU A 20 -9.37 26.06 7.18
CA LEU A 20 -8.54 24.86 7.39
C LEU A 20 -8.74 24.17 8.74
N LYS A 21 -9.17 24.93 9.76
CA LYS A 21 -9.29 24.42 11.12
C LYS A 21 -10.33 23.28 11.17
N GLY A 22 -9.89 22.09 11.54
CA GLY A 22 -10.74 20.89 11.63
C GLY A 22 -11.19 20.30 10.29
N ASN A 23 -10.69 20.80 9.16
CA ASN A 23 -11.11 20.37 7.83
C ASN A 23 -10.00 19.56 7.12
N SER A 24 -10.02 18.23 7.30
CA SER A 24 -8.99 17.32 6.79
C SER A 24 -8.87 17.31 5.26
N SER A 25 -9.99 17.42 4.53
CA SER A 25 -9.98 17.45 3.06
C SER A 25 -9.35 18.75 2.53
N ALA A 26 -9.67 19.89 3.15
CA ALA A 26 -9.04 21.17 2.80
C ALA A 26 -7.53 21.16 3.09
N VAL A 27 -7.10 20.51 4.18
CA VAL A 27 -5.68 20.36 4.52
C VAL A 27 -4.93 19.53 3.45
N ILE A 28 -5.50 18.41 3.00
CA ILE A 28 -4.88 17.57 1.97
C ILE A 28 -4.77 18.32 0.64
N ASN A 29 -5.83 19.02 0.23
CA ASN A 29 -5.83 19.78 -1.02
C ASN A 29 -4.77 20.88 -1.03
N ILE A 30 -4.69 21.67 0.06
CA ILE A 30 -3.67 22.72 0.17
C ILE A 30 -2.27 22.11 0.23
N LYS A 31 -2.09 20.98 0.91
CA LYS A 31 -0.80 20.27 0.92
C LYS A 31 -0.39 19.81 -0.48
N ASN A 32 -1.31 19.26 -1.26
CA ASN A 32 -1.04 18.77 -2.62
C ASN A 32 -0.73 19.93 -3.58
N LEU A 33 -1.49 21.02 -3.49
CA LEU A 33 -1.29 22.24 -4.28
C LEU A 33 0.05 22.92 -3.97
N LEU A 34 0.49 22.92 -2.72
CA LEU A 34 1.80 23.45 -2.36
C LEU A 34 2.93 22.49 -2.73
N LYS A 35 2.71 21.17 -2.67
CA LYS A 35 3.71 20.18 -3.12
C LYS A 35 3.98 20.23 -4.63
N SER A 36 3.05 20.71 -5.45
CA SER A 36 3.29 20.85 -6.89
C SER A 36 4.21 22.02 -7.23
N ILE A 37 4.60 22.84 -6.26
CA ILE A 37 5.56 23.94 -6.43
C ILE A 37 6.98 23.38 -6.13
N PRO A 38 7.87 23.28 -7.15
CA PRO A 38 9.18 22.65 -6.98
C PRO A 38 10.10 23.34 -5.97
N SER A 39 9.90 24.63 -5.74
CA SER A 39 10.71 25.48 -4.85
C SER A 39 10.26 25.43 -3.38
N ILE A 40 9.32 24.55 -3.01
CA ILE A 40 8.89 24.36 -1.62
C ILE A 40 9.55 23.12 -1.04
N ASP A 41 10.42 23.31 -0.05
CA ASP A 41 11.20 22.25 0.59
C ASP A 41 10.36 21.46 1.61
N SER A 42 9.51 22.14 2.39
CA SER A 42 8.71 21.48 3.42
C SER A 42 7.41 22.21 3.74
N ILE A 43 6.39 21.41 4.10
CA ILE A 43 5.03 21.87 4.39
C ILE A 43 4.55 21.19 5.67
N HIS A 44 4.31 21.98 6.71
CA HIS A 44 3.74 21.54 7.98
C HIS A 44 2.40 22.23 8.25
N ILE A 45 1.30 21.47 8.24
CA ILE A 45 -0.05 22.00 8.48
C ILE A 45 -0.57 21.51 9.83
N ASN A 46 -0.96 22.43 10.69
CA ASN A 46 -1.60 22.12 11.97
C ASN A 46 -3.13 22.23 11.84
N ILE A 47 -3.79 21.08 11.69
CA ILE A 47 -5.24 20.94 11.50
C ILE A 47 -6.05 21.58 12.65
N LYS A 48 -5.53 21.56 13.89
CA LYS A 48 -6.23 22.12 15.06
C LYS A 48 -6.27 23.64 15.06
N THR A 49 -5.30 24.27 14.41
CA THR A 49 -5.15 25.73 14.41
C THR A 49 -5.42 26.36 13.04
N GLY A 50 -5.38 25.59 11.94
CA GLY A 50 -5.43 26.12 10.58
C GLY A 50 -4.13 26.80 10.14
N ASN A 51 -3.06 26.66 10.93
CA ASN A 51 -1.75 27.24 10.63
C ASN A 51 -0.94 26.34 9.71
N ILE A 52 -0.25 26.96 8.76
CA ILE A 52 0.73 26.33 7.88
C ILE A 52 2.09 26.96 8.14
N LEU A 53 3.10 26.12 8.26
CA LEU A 53 4.51 26.50 8.20
C LEU A 53 5.10 25.94 6.89
N LEU A 54 5.66 26.83 6.09
CA LEU A 54 6.32 26.49 4.82
C LEU A 54 7.78 26.88 4.89
N THR A 55 8.64 26.03 4.34
CA THR A 55 10.02 26.40 3.97
C THR A 55 10.15 26.32 2.45
N TYR A 56 10.80 27.30 1.85
CA TYR A 56 10.91 27.46 0.40
C TYR A 56 12.25 28.07 0.04
N ASP A 57 12.68 27.89 -1.21
CA ASP A 57 13.86 28.56 -1.74
C ASP A 57 13.54 30.02 -2.09
N SER A 58 14.03 30.95 -1.28
CA SER A 58 13.81 32.39 -1.46
C SER A 58 14.43 32.98 -2.72
N TYR A 59 15.34 32.26 -3.39
CA TYR A 59 15.88 32.69 -4.67
C TYR A 59 14.98 32.30 -5.85
N CYS A 60 14.08 31.34 -5.65
CA CYS A 60 13.26 30.77 -6.73
C CYS A 60 11.78 31.17 -6.66
N ILE A 61 11.25 31.48 -5.47
CA ILE A 61 9.83 31.81 -5.31
C ILE A 61 9.59 32.92 -4.27
N ASP A 62 8.67 33.83 -4.60
CA ASP A 62 8.18 34.88 -3.70
C ASP A 62 7.00 34.38 -2.86
N GLU A 63 6.92 34.84 -1.62
CA GLU A 63 5.82 34.61 -0.69
C GLU A 63 4.47 35.08 -1.22
N ASP A 64 4.44 36.14 -2.02
CA ASP A 64 3.22 36.62 -2.65
C ASP A 64 2.72 35.65 -3.71
N LEU A 65 3.62 34.97 -4.42
CA LEU A 65 3.27 33.91 -5.37
C LEU A 65 2.66 32.71 -4.64
N ILE A 66 3.25 32.32 -3.49
CA ILE A 66 2.70 31.26 -2.62
C ILE A 66 1.28 31.63 -2.15
N CYS A 67 1.07 32.86 -1.68
CA CYS A 67 -0.24 33.33 -1.24
C CYS A 67 -1.24 33.37 -2.41
N ASN A 68 -0.80 33.82 -3.58
CA ASN A 68 -1.62 33.92 -4.78
C ASN A 68 -2.06 32.55 -5.30
N VAL A 69 -1.18 31.54 -5.28
CA VAL A 69 -1.53 30.15 -5.68
C VAL A 69 -2.58 29.57 -4.74
N ILE A 70 -2.46 29.83 -3.43
CA ILE A 70 -3.48 29.43 -2.46
C ILE A 70 -4.80 30.18 -2.68
N SER A 71 -4.77 31.50 -2.92
CA SER A 71 -5.99 32.32 -3.06
C SER A 71 -6.70 32.16 -4.40
N SER A 72 -5.95 31.91 -5.49
CA SER A 72 -6.46 31.68 -6.85
C SER A 72 -7.00 30.28 -7.06
N SER A 73 -6.63 29.33 -6.18
CA SER A 73 -7.30 28.04 -6.15
C SER A 73 -8.77 28.28 -5.80
N HIS A 74 -9.64 28.20 -6.82
CA HIS A 74 -11.09 28.21 -6.65
C HIS A 74 -11.53 26.91 -5.95
N ILE A 75 -11.08 26.71 -4.71
CA ILE A 75 -11.69 25.80 -3.75
C ILE A 75 -13.03 26.45 -3.39
N LYS A 76 -14.01 26.37 -4.30
CA LYS A 76 -15.41 26.58 -3.96
C LYS A 76 -15.71 25.56 -2.87
N ILE A 77 -15.82 26.03 -1.64
CA ILE A 77 -16.48 25.31 -0.54
C ILE A 77 -17.99 25.32 -0.87
N ASN A 78 -18.37 24.78 -2.02
CA ASN A 78 -19.75 24.51 -2.38
C ASN A 78 -19.95 23.03 -2.12
N ASN A 79 -20.63 22.72 -1.02
CA ASN A 79 -21.32 21.45 -0.75
C ASN A 79 -20.65 20.20 -1.37
N LEU A 80 -19.39 19.96 -1.00
CA LEU A 80 -18.79 18.62 -1.05
C LEU A 80 -19.18 17.80 0.18
N ASN A 81 -20.42 17.96 0.65
CA ASN A 81 -21.01 17.13 1.70
C ASN A 81 -21.12 15.65 1.31
N ASN A 82 -20.76 15.27 0.08
CA ASN A 82 -20.81 13.89 -0.40
C ASN A 82 -19.49 13.33 -0.95
N ILE A 83 -18.33 14.01 -0.79
CA ILE A 83 -17.08 13.25 -0.73
C ILE A 83 -16.92 12.86 0.73
N THR A 84 -17.66 11.83 1.12
CA THR A 84 -17.15 10.95 2.17
C THR A 84 -15.85 10.41 1.60
N TYR A 85 -14.73 11.08 1.91
CA TYR A 85 -13.53 10.33 2.25
C TYR A 85 -14.04 9.39 3.32
N THR A 86 -14.34 8.16 2.92
CA THR A 86 -14.51 7.09 3.88
C THR A 86 -13.20 7.11 4.64
N GLU A 87 -13.20 7.70 5.83
CA GLU A 87 -12.27 7.31 6.86
C GLU A 87 -12.23 5.81 6.75
N ASN A 88 -11.05 5.30 6.41
CA ASN A 88 -10.84 3.92 6.15
C ASN A 88 -11.17 3.24 7.50
N LYS A 89 -12.44 2.86 7.71
CA LYS A 89 -12.92 2.06 8.83
C LYS A 89 -12.37 0.66 8.59
N LEU A 90 -11.05 0.58 8.61
CA LEU A 90 -10.30 -0.63 8.51
C LEU A 90 -10.63 -1.40 9.77
N ASN A 91 -11.34 -2.49 9.62
CA ASN A 91 -11.42 -3.51 10.66
C ASN A 91 -10.05 -4.21 10.74
N ILE A 92 -9.06 -3.53 11.34
CA ILE A 92 -7.70 -4.06 11.55
C ILE A 92 -7.72 -5.23 12.55
N PHE A 93 -8.83 -5.45 13.26
CA PHE A 93 -8.99 -6.50 14.26
C PHE A 93 -9.62 -7.80 13.73
N SER A 94 -9.70 -8.01 12.41
CA SER A 94 -10.22 -9.29 11.92
C SER A 94 -9.26 -10.43 12.30
N LYS A 95 -9.81 -11.53 12.83
CA LYS A 95 -9.05 -12.75 13.19
C LYS A 95 -8.24 -13.33 12.03
N GLU A 96 -8.61 -12.97 10.80
CA GLU A 96 -7.97 -13.38 9.56
C GLU A 96 -6.58 -12.76 9.38
N LEU A 97 -6.40 -11.48 9.74
CA LEU A 97 -5.13 -10.74 9.61
C LEU A 97 -3.97 -11.32 10.42
N PHE A 98 -4.30 -12.12 11.43
CA PHE A 98 -3.31 -12.75 12.29
C PHE A 98 -3.14 -14.24 11.98
N SER A 99 -3.81 -14.76 10.95
CA SER A 99 -3.72 -16.15 10.53
C SER A 99 -2.28 -16.56 10.24
N GLY A 100 -1.51 -15.70 9.57
CA GLY A 100 -0.08 -15.92 9.29
C GLY A 100 0.80 -16.05 10.54
N THR A 101 0.37 -15.50 11.69
CA THR A 101 1.11 -15.61 12.95
C THR A 101 0.71 -16.82 13.80
N LYS A 102 -0.44 -17.45 13.54
CA LYS A 102 -1.00 -18.50 14.42
C LYS A 102 -0.06 -19.68 14.63
N SER A 103 0.56 -20.17 13.56
CA SER A 103 1.49 -21.31 13.62
C SER A 103 2.70 -21.00 14.51
N LEU A 104 3.32 -19.82 14.31
CA LEU A 104 4.47 -19.37 15.10
C LEU A 104 4.08 -19.14 16.56
N SER A 105 2.95 -18.49 16.82
CA SER A 105 2.41 -18.26 18.16
C SER A 105 2.17 -19.57 18.91
N HIS A 106 1.58 -20.56 18.24
CA HIS A 106 1.31 -21.87 18.85
C HIS A 106 2.60 -22.62 19.20
N ARG A 107 3.60 -22.59 18.31
CA ARG A 107 4.91 -23.21 18.56
C ARG A 107 5.65 -22.53 19.73
N LEU A 108 5.66 -21.20 19.79
CA LEU A 108 6.28 -20.46 20.90
C LEU A 108 5.61 -20.80 22.23
N LEU A 109 4.29 -20.81 22.26
CA LEU A 109 3.50 -21.13 23.45
C LEU A 109 3.70 -22.58 23.89
N ALA A 110 3.76 -23.53 22.94
CA ALA A 110 4.05 -24.93 23.23
C ALA A 110 5.44 -25.09 23.89
N ILE A 111 6.49 -24.47 23.32
CA ILE A 111 7.85 -24.51 23.89
C ILE A 111 7.86 -23.94 25.31
N SER A 112 7.21 -22.79 25.51
CA SER A 112 7.13 -22.12 26.80
C SER A 112 6.40 -22.96 27.85
N ILE A 113 5.26 -23.58 27.50
CA ILE A 113 4.51 -24.45 28.40
C ILE A 113 5.33 -25.70 28.74
N SER A 114 6.00 -26.32 27.76
CA SER A 114 6.87 -27.48 28.03
C SER A 114 8.00 -27.12 29.00
N ALA A 115 8.65 -25.97 28.80
CA ALA A 115 9.70 -25.49 29.70
C ALA A 115 9.14 -25.12 31.09
N ALA A 116 7.98 -24.48 31.16
CA ALA A 116 7.31 -24.13 32.41
C ALA A 116 6.91 -25.40 33.21
N SER A 117 6.36 -26.41 32.55
CA SER A 117 6.04 -27.70 33.16
C SER A 117 7.28 -28.36 33.76
N PHE A 118 8.41 -28.35 33.06
CA PHE A 118 9.67 -28.87 33.60
C PHE A 118 10.16 -28.06 34.82
N LEU A 119 10.08 -26.73 34.76
CA LEU A 119 10.52 -25.84 35.83
C LEU A 119 9.66 -25.96 37.10
N LEU A 120 8.36 -26.21 36.97
CA LEU A 120 7.48 -26.44 38.12
C LEU A 120 7.94 -27.60 39.03
N PHE A 121 8.62 -28.60 38.47
CA PHE A 121 9.15 -29.73 39.24
C PHE A 121 10.60 -29.54 39.70
N THR A 122 11.35 -28.64 39.08
CA THR A 122 12.82 -28.59 39.20
C THR A 122 13.37 -27.25 39.72
N ALA A 123 12.52 -26.23 39.83
CA ALA A 123 12.93 -24.86 40.12
C ALA A 123 11.88 -24.09 40.95
N GLU A 124 12.27 -22.92 41.42
CA GLU A 124 11.36 -21.99 42.07
C GLU A 124 10.30 -21.46 41.09
N PRO A 125 9.07 -21.15 41.58
CA PRO A 125 7.97 -20.66 40.73
C PRO A 125 8.32 -19.43 39.88
N ILE A 126 9.28 -18.62 40.31
CA ILE A 126 9.70 -17.42 39.58
C ILE A 126 10.25 -17.75 38.18
N TYR A 127 11.00 -18.85 38.04
CA TYR A 127 11.56 -19.27 36.74
C TYR A 127 10.48 -19.82 35.81
N THR A 128 9.47 -20.51 36.36
CA THR A 128 8.27 -20.92 35.63
C THR A 128 7.55 -19.71 35.05
N LEU A 129 7.30 -18.68 35.87
CA LEU A 129 6.69 -17.43 35.42
C LEU A 129 7.52 -16.75 34.33
N CYS A 130 8.86 -16.75 34.45
CA CYS A 130 9.74 -16.19 33.42
C CYS A 130 9.57 -16.91 32.08
N SER A 131 9.56 -18.26 32.08
CA SER A 131 9.31 -19.06 30.87
C SER A 131 7.97 -18.71 30.22
N LEU A 132 6.91 -18.60 31.04
CA LEU A 132 5.57 -18.25 30.56
C LEU A 132 5.52 -16.86 29.93
N ILE A 133 6.17 -15.86 30.54
CA ILE A 133 6.22 -14.49 29.99
C ILE A 133 6.87 -14.48 28.60
N PHE A 134 8.01 -15.15 28.42
CA PHE A 134 8.63 -15.24 27.09
C PHE A 134 7.79 -16.04 26.09
N GLY A 135 6.92 -16.93 26.56
CA GLY A 135 5.95 -17.65 25.75
C GLY A 135 4.79 -16.82 25.22
N ILE A 136 4.55 -15.62 25.76
CA ILE A 136 3.42 -14.78 25.36
C ILE A 136 3.61 -14.34 23.90
N PRO A 137 2.70 -14.70 22.98
CA PRO A 137 2.86 -14.41 21.56
C PRO A 137 2.51 -12.96 21.17
N ALA A 138 2.18 -12.08 22.14
CA ALA A 138 1.71 -10.71 21.90
C ALA A 138 2.64 -9.90 20.97
N ILE A 139 3.96 -10.08 21.08
CA ILE A 139 4.95 -9.45 20.21
C ILE A 139 4.70 -9.72 18.71
N LEU A 140 4.26 -10.93 18.36
CA LEU A 140 3.98 -11.31 16.96
C LEU A 140 2.77 -10.57 16.41
N TYR A 141 1.70 -10.47 17.22
CA TYR A 141 0.48 -9.74 16.87
C TYR A 141 0.75 -8.24 16.73
N ILE A 142 1.52 -7.66 17.67
CA ILE A 142 1.92 -6.25 17.65
C ILE A 142 2.74 -5.93 16.39
N ASN A 143 3.73 -6.78 16.06
CA ASN A 143 4.54 -6.60 14.86
C ASN A 143 3.69 -6.63 13.58
N SER A 144 2.76 -7.59 13.46
CA SER A 144 1.86 -7.67 12.30
C SER A 144 0.94 -6.44 12.19
N TYR A 145 0.36 -6.01 13.31
CA TYR A 145 -0.48 -4.81 13.36
C TYR A 145 0.27 -3.57 12.88
N VAL A 146 1.48 -3.35 13.42
CA VAL A 146 2.28 -2.16 13.08
C VAL A 146 2.76 -2.19 11.63
N SER A 147 3.18 -3.36 11.12
CA SER A 147 3.52 -3.52 9.69
C SER A 147 2.34 -3.15 8.78
N LEU A 148 1.14 -3.66 9.07
CA LEU A 148 -0.06 -3.36 8.29
C LEU A 148 -0.41 -1.87 8.34
N LYS A 149 -0.38 -1.28 9.55
CA LYS A 149 -0.64 0.15 9.74
C LYS A 149 0.25 1.02 8.86
N TYR A 150 1.56 0.74 8.81
CA TYR A 150 2.47 1.53 7.99
C TYR A 150 2.23 1.37 6.49
N ILE A 151 1.90 0.17 6.00
CA ILE A 151 1.55 -0.02 4.58
C ILE A 151 0.32 0.82 4.23
N LEU A 152 -0.70 0.81 5.10
CA LEU A 152 -1.94 1.56 4.87
C LEU A 152 -1.70 3.07 4.88
N GLU A 153 -0.88 3.56 5.81
CA GLU A 153 -0.47 4.98 5.85
C GLU A 153 0.31 5.36 4.58
N ASN A 154 1.26 4.53 4.15
CA ASN A 154 2.04 4.75 2.93
C ASN A 154 1.18 4.71 1.66
N ALA A 155 0.22 3.78 1.59
CA ALA A 155 -0.72 3.67 0.47
C ALA A 155 -1.59 4.93 0.38
N ALA A 156 -2.13 5.39 1.52
CA ALA A 156 -2.93 6.61 1.56
C ALA A 156 -2.13 7.86 1.16
N LEU A 157 -0.84 7.94 1.53
CA LEU A 157 0.05 9.02 1.10
C LEU A 157 0.33 9.05 -0.41
N ASN A 158 0.12 7.91 -1.09
CA ASN A 158 0.29 7.76 -2.53
C ASN A 158 -1.05 7.71 -3.27
N ASP A 159 -2.15 8.15 -2.66
CA ASP A 159 -3.51 8.10 -3.22
C ASP A 159 -3.93 6.69 -3.70
N ILE A 160 -3.59 5.68 -2.91
CA ILE A 160 -4.06 4.31 -3.06
C ILE A 160 -4.98 4.01 -1.89
N HIS A 161 -6.25 3.69 -2.17
CA HIS A 161 -7.22 3.38 -1.14
C HIS A 161 -7.47 1.87 -1.10
N ILE A 162 -7.19 1.28 0.05
CA ILE A 162 -7.38 -0.15 0.31
C ILE A 162 -8.55 -0.27 1.29
N LYS A 163 -9.65 -0.93 0.86
CA LYS A 163 -10.87 -1.04 1.68
C LYS A 163 -10.71 -2.01 2.84
N GLU A 164 -10.02 -3.13 2.61
CA GLU A 164 -9.88 -4.21 3.58
C GLU A 164 -8.40 -4.53 3.83
N ALA A 165 -8.00 -4.67 5.09
CA ALA A 165 -6.62 -5.01 5.40
C ALA A 165 -6.23 -6.41 4.89
N ASN A 166 -7.19 -7.35 4.74
CA ASN A 166 -6.95 -8.68 4.17
C ASN A 166 -6.46 -8.59 2.70
N SER A 167 -6.81 -7.51 1.99
CA SER A 167 -6.29 -7.23 0.66
C SER A 167 -4.77 -7.14 0.64
N ILE A 168 -4.14 -6.60 1.70
CA ILE A 168 -2.67 -6.51 1.78
C ILE A 168 -2.04 -7.90 1.88
N GLU A 169 -2.59 -8.81 2.68
CA GLU A 169 -2.12 -10.19 2.76
C GLU A 169 -2.25 -10.90 1.41
N ARG A 170 -3.36 -10.68 0.71
CA ARG A 170 -3.54 -11.22 -0.65
C ARG A 170 -2.51 -10.64 -1.61
N ILE A 171 -2.22 -9.34 -1.57
CA ILE A 171 -1.22 -8.70 -2.44
C ILE A 171 0.16 -9.36 -2.31
N ARG A 172 0.58 -9.64 -1.07
CA ARG A 172 1.89 -10.24 -0.77
C ARG A 172 2.10 -11.57 -1.51
N ASN A 173 1.01 -12.31 -1.75
CA ASN A 173 1.02 -13.64 -2.32
C ASN A 173 0.54 -13.69 -3.78
N ILE A 174 0.34 -12.54 -4.43
CA ILE A 174 -0.02 -12.51 -5.85
C ILE A 174 1.15 -13.05 -6.66
N ASN A 175 0.86 -14.12 -7.40
CA ASN A 175 1.77 -14.65 -8.42
C ASN A 175 1.22 -14.47 -9.83
N TYR A 176 -0.02 -14.00 -9.97
CA TYR A 176 -0.74 -13.93 -11.24
C TYR A 176 -1.53 -12.61 -11.35
N ILE A 177 -1.35 -11.89 -12.46
CA ILE A 177 -2.04 -10.63 -12.73
C ILE A 177 -2.87 -10.76 -14.01
N LEU A 178 -4.14 -10.44 -13.90
CA LEU A 178 -5.09 -10.32 -15.00
C LEU A 178 -5.36 -8.84 -15.26
N ILE A 179 -5.21 -8.40 -16.51
CA ILE A 179 -5.46 -7.02 -16.91
C ILE A 179 -6.67 -6.97 -17.84
N HIS A 180 -7.63 -6.11 -17.53
CA HIS A 180 -8.79 -5.91 -18.39
C HIS A 180 -8.38 -5.29 -19.73
N PRO A 181 -8.94 -5.72 -20.88
CA PRO A 181 -8.61 -5.19 -22.21
C PRO A 181 -8.65 -3.66 -22.31
N GLN A 182 -9.52 -2.99 -21.56
CA GLN A 182 -9.66 -1.53 -21.54
C GLN A 182 -8.46 -0.77 -21.01
N ILE A 183 -7.63 -1.42 -20.20
CA ILE A 183 -6.39 -0.84 -19.75
C ILE A 183 -5.32 -1.03 -20.82
N VAL A 184 -5.32 -2.20 -21.45
CA VAL A 184 -4.27 -2.61 -22.38
C VAL A 184 -4.38 -1.91 -23.72
N PHE A 185 -5.61 -1.70 -24.22
CA PHE A 185 -5.85 -1.21 -25.57
C PHE A 185 -6.38 0.22 -25.58
N ASN A 186 -6.03 0.96 -26.63
CA ASN A 186 -6.58 2.29 -26.89
C ASN A 186 -8.06 2.20 -27.31
N ASP A 187 -8.89 3.16 -26.87
CA ASP A 187 -10.35 3.18 -27.07
C ASP A 187 -10.80 2.99 -28.52
N CYS A 188 -10.05 3.51 -29.49
CA CYS A 188 -10.38 3.39 -30.91
C CYS A 188 -10.41 1.93 -31.39
N TYR A 189 -9.52 1.07 -30.89
CA TYR A 189 -9.46 -0.34 -31.23
C TYR A 189 -10.48 -1.17 -30.45
N LEU A 190 -10.84 -0.76 -29.24
CA LEU A 190 -11.92 -1.38 -28.47
C LEU A 190 -13.29 -1.14 -29.10
N LYS A 191 -13.53 0.08 -29.61
CA LYS A 191 -14.78 0.43 -30.31
C LYS A 191 -14.89 -0.20 -31.69
N ASN A 192 -13.77 -0.51 -32.35
CA ASN A 192 -13.78 -1.14 -33.66
C ASN A 192 -12.68 -2.22 -33.79
N PRO A 193 -12.88 -3.41 -33.19
CA PRO A 193 -11.89 -4.50 -33.20
C PRO A 193 -11.54 -5.02 -34.59
N LYS A 194 -12.45 -4.83 -35.57
CA LYS A 194 -12.28 -5.22 -36.97
C LYS A 194 -11.10 -4.53 -37.65
N LEU A 195 -10.58 -3.43 -37.08
CA LEU A 195 -9.36 -2.78 -37.56
C LEU A 195 -8.14 -3.72 -37.53
N MET A 196 -8.16 -4.77 -36.69
CA MET A 196 -7.11 -5.79 -36.62
C MET A 196 -7.31 -6.94 -37.61
N ASP A 197 -8.36 -6.94 -38.43
CA ASP A 197 -8.69 -8.05 -39.32
C ASP A 197 -7.90 -8.03 -40.64
N HIS A 198 -7.10 -6.99 -40.88
CA HIS A 198 -6.28 -6.86 -42.08
C HIS A 198 -5.04 -7.77 -42.01
N PRO A 199 -4.76 -8.60 -43.05
CA PRO A 199 -3.68 -9.59 -43.01
C PRO A 199 -2.28 -8.96 -42.81
N GLU A 200 -2.08 -7.72 -43.25
CA GLU A 200 -0.81 -6.99 -43.13
C GLU A 200 -0.75 -6.01 -41.94
N ILE A 201 -1.74 -6.03 -41.04
CA ILE A 201 -1.86 -5.00 -39.98
C ILE A 201 -0.62 -4.95 -39.08
N GLU A 202 0.00 -6.10 -38.78
CA GLU A 202 1.24 -6.16 -38.00
C GLU A 202 2.38 -5.39 -38.69
N GLY A 203 2.50 -5.53 -40.01
CA GLY A 203 3.49 -4.80 -40.82
C GLY A 203 3.21 -3.30 -40.88
N PHE A 204 1.94 -2.90 -40.95
CA PHE A 204 1.55 -1.49 -40.91
C PHE A 204 1.83 -0.83 -39.56
N ILE A 205 1.64 -1.55 -38.46
CA ILE A 205 2.01 -1.05 -37.12
C ILE A 205 3.53 -0.95 -37.00
N TYR A 206 4.28 -1.97 -37.45
CA TYR A 206 5.75 -1.95 -37.41
C TYR A 206 6.36 -0.80 -38.22
N THR A 207 5.77 -0.50 -39.38
CA THR A 207 6.17 0.62 -40.25
C THR A 207 5.58 1.97 -39.84
N LYS A 208 4.89 2.06 -38.69
CA LYS A 208 4.23 3.26 -38.15
C LYS A 208 3.18 3.89 -39.08
N LYS A 209 2.64 3.13 -40.04
CA LYS A 209 1.52 3.56 -40.89
C LYS A 209 0.19 3.55 -40.12
N VAL A 210 0.10 2.69 -39.12
CA VAL A 210 -1.03 2.58 -38.18
C VAL A 210 -0.51 2.71 -36.76
N THR A 211 -1.27 3.34 -35.88
CA THR A 211 -0.92 3.48 -34.46
C THR A 211 -0.89 2.12 -33.76
N ASP A 212 -0.01 1.95 -32.77
CA ASP A 212 0.00 0.74 -31.94
C ASP A 212 -1.34 0.66 -31.16
N PRO A 213 -2.08 -0.47 -31.24
CA PRO A 213 -3.31 -0.64 -30.48
C PRO A 213 -3.07 -0.71 -28.97
N ILE A 214 -1.85 -1.00 -28.53
CA ILE A 214 -1.48 -1.15 -27.12
C ILE A 214 -1.19 0.23 -26.50
N ASN A 215 -1.81 0.50 -25.36
CA ASN A 215 -1.54 1.68 -24.56
C ASN A 215 -0.09 1.66 -24.03
N ILE A 216 0.62 2.78 -24.21
CA ILE A 216 2.00 2.98 -23.73
C ILE A 216 2.09 2.79 -22.21
N GLU A 217 1.10 3.26 -21.45
CA GLU A 217 1.06 3.12 -20.00
C GLU A 217 0.93 1.65 -19.57
N ALA A 218 0.12 0.86 -20.29
CA ALA A 218 -0.01 -0.58 -20.05
C ALA A 218 1.30 -1.33 -20.36
N ARG A 219 1.99 -0.96 -21.45
CA ARG A 219 3.31 -1.50 -21.78
C ARG A 219 4.33 -1.20 -20.67
N ASN A 220 4.32 0.03 -20.14
CA ASN A 220 5.17 0.43 -19.02
C ASN A 220 4.81 -0.30 -17.72
N LEU A 221 3.52 -0.48 -17.44
CA LEU A 221 3.05 -1.27 -16.30
C LEU A 221 3.60 -2.70 -16.37
N ILE A 222 3.41 -3.40 -17.49
CA ILE A 222 3.86 -4.79 -17.68
C ILE A 222 5.39 -4.90 -17.50
N LYS A 223 6.14 -3.95 -18.08
CA LYS A 223 7.60 -3.90 -17.91
C LYS A 223 8.01 -3.75 -16.44
N LYS A 224 7.35 -2.85 -15.70
CA LYS A 224 7.61 -2.64 -14.26
C LYS A 224 7.19 -3.85 -13.42
N LEU A 225 6.07 -4.50 -13.74
CA LEU A 225 5.63 -5.72 -13.06
C LEU A 225 6.64 -6.87 -13.24
N ARG A 226 7.20 -7.04 -14.43
CA ARG A 226 8.28 -8.01 -14.67
C ARG A 226 9.55 -7.67 -13.92
N TYR A 227 9.91 -6.39 -13.84
CA TYR A 227 11.09 -5.96 -13.08
C TYR A 227 10.99 -6.33 -11.59
N ILE A 228 9.79 -6.33 -11.01
CA ILE A 228 9.55 -6.79 -9.63
C ILE A 228 9.28 -8.31 -9.52
N GLY A 229 9.55 -9.07 -10.59
CA GLY A 229 9.47 -10.54 -10.61
C GLY A 229 8.09 -11.13 -10.88
N ILE A 230 7.14 -10.36 -11.41
CA ILE A 230 5.81 -10.87 -11.78
C ILE A 230 5.79 -11.17 -13.27
N ASN A 231 5.88 -12.45 -13.61
CA ASN A 231 5.95 -12.91 -14.99
C ASN A 231 4.60 -13.43 -15.51
N ASN A 232 3.75 -13.95 -14.63
CA ASN A 232 2.45 -14.48 -15.03
C ASN A 232 1.43 -13.34 -15.13
N ILE A 233 1.47 -12.67 -16.28
CA ILE A 233 0.57 -11.57 -16.62
C ILE A 233 -0.23 -12.02 -17.84
N ALA A 234 -1.55 -11.90 -17.76
CA ALA A 234 -2.45 -12.20 -18.86
C ALA A 234 -3.52 -11.12 -19.03
N ILE A 235 -4.09 -11.05 -20.22
CA ILE A 235 -5.20 -10.17 -20.55
C ILE A 235 -6.49 -10.99 -20.42
N LEU A 236 -7.51 -10.43 -19.77
CA LEU A 236 -8.82 -11.10 -19.68
C LEU A 236 -9.38 -11.35 -21.08
N GLU A 237 -9.76 -12.60 -21.36
CA GLU A 237 -10.30 -12.98 -22.66
C GLU A 237 -11.71 -12.41 -22.84
N ASP A 238 -11.90 -11.66 -23.92
CA ASP A 238 -13.21 -11.29 -24.47
C ASP A 238 -13.29 -11.82 -25.90
N ASN A 239 -14.42 -12.47 -26.23
CA ASN A 239 -14.69 -13.01 -27.56
C ASN A 239 -14.59 -11.94 -28.66
N VAL A 240 -14.91 -10.69 -28.34
CA VAL A 240 -14.92 -9.57 -29.28
C VAL A 240 -13.49 -9.09 -29.61
N THR A 241 -12.54 -9.23 -28.68
CA THR A 241 -11.18 -8.69 -28.81
C THR A 241 -10.10 -9.77 -28.99
N LYS A 242 -10.47 -11.01 -29.37
CA LYS A 242 -9.51 -12.14 -29.49
C LYS A 242 -8.26 -11.82 -30.32
N ARG A 243 -8.40 -11.18 -31.49
CA ARG A 243 -7.27 -10.82 -32.36
C ARG A 243 -6.36 -9.74 -31.76
N LEU A 244 -6.96 -8.75 -31.09
CA LEU A 244 -6.22 -7.73 -30.32
C LEU A 244 -5.40 -8.37 -29.20
N ILE A 245 -6.01 -9.32 -28.47
CA ILE A 245 -5.35 -10.05 -27.39
C ILE A 245 -4.20 -10.90 -27.92
N LEU A 246 -4.39 -11.61 -29.04
CA LEU A 246 -3.32 -12.39 -29.68
C LEU A 246 -2.13 -11.51 -30.08
N TYR A 247 -2.41 -10.36 -30.70
CA TYR A 247 -1.39 -9.38 -31.05
C TYR A 247 -0.64 -8.85 -29.81
N ALA A 248 -1.37 -8.46 -28.76
CA ALA A 248 -0.78 -8.00 -27.51
C ALA A 248 0.06 -9.10 -26.83
N ASN A 249 -0.42 -10.33 -26.80
CA ASN A 249 0.32 -11.45 -26.22
C ASN A 249 1.65 -11.68 -26.96
N LYS A 250 1.65 -11.63 -28.30
CA LYS A 250 2.86 -11.76 -29.11
C LYS A 250 3.85 -10.61 -28.88
N THR A 251 3.36 -9.37 -28.90
CA THR A 251 4.20 -8.16 -28.82
C THR A 251 4.72 -7.88 -27.41
N LEU A 252 3.94 -8.17 -26.39
CA LEU A 252 4.32 -8.00 -24.99
C LEU A 252 4.98 -9.26 -24.42
N GLY A 253 4.91 -10.40 -25.13
CA GLY A 253 5.45 -11.69 -24.69
C GLY A 253 4.67 -12.25 -23.51
N LEU A 254 3.34 -12.18 -23.54
CA LEU A 254 2.46 -12.73 -22.50
C LEU A 254 2.08 -14.16 -22.85
N TYR A 255 2.00 -15.03 -21.84
CA TYR A 255 1.57 -16.41 -22.00
C TYR A 255 0.06 -16.53 -21.79
N ASN A 256 -0.62 -17.29 -22.66
CA ASN A 256 -2.01 -17.68 -22.45
C ASN A 256 -2.05 -18.79 -21.39
N ILE A 257 -2.15 -18.43 -20.12
CA ILE A 257 -2.21 -19.39 -19.01
C ILE A 257 -3.69 -19.56 -18.60
N LYS A 258 -4.30 -20.67 -19.00
CA LYS A 258 -5.74 -20.95 -18.79
C LYS A 258 -6.07 -21.70 -17.50
N GLU A 259 -5.11 -22.38 -16.87
CA GLU A 259 -5.40 -23.33 -15.78
C GLU A 259 -5.00 -22.83 -14.37
N ASP A 260 -3.92 -22.05 -14.24
CA ASP A 260 -3.43 -21.56 -12.93
C ASP A 260 -4.15 -20.30 -12.42
N ALA A 261 -4.96 -19.66 -13.27
CA ALA A 261 -5.68 -18.43 -12.94
C ALA A 261 -6.87 -18.64 -11.97
N LYS A 262 -7.00 -19.78 -11.30
CA LYS A 262 -8.15 -20.03 -10.40
C LYS A 262 -7.96 -19.53 -8.97
N HIS A 263 -6.73 -19.26 -8.52
CA HIS A 263 -6.46 -18.91 -7.11
C HIS A 263 -5.40 -17.79 -6.96
N ASN A 264 -5.70 -16.79 -6.10
CA ASN A 264 -4.81 -15.68 -5.72
C ASN A 264 -4.38 -14.74 -6.88
N ASN A 265 -5.33 -14.36 -7.72
CA ASN A 265 -5.06 -13.39 -8.79
C ASN A 265 -5.37 -11.97 -8.35
N LEU A 266 -4.62 -11.03 -8.93
CA LEU A 266 -4.98 -9.63 -8.98
C LEU A 266 -5.59 -9.30 -10.33
N ILE A 267 -6.78 -8.74 -10.32
CA ILE A 267 -7.44 -8.22 -11.51
C ILE A 267 -7.28 -6.70 -11.52
N ILE A 268 -6.73 -6.16 -12.59
CA ILE A 268 -6.61 -4.73 -12.81
C ILE A 268 -7.69 -4.32 -13.80
N THR A 269 -8.55 -3.37 -13.42
CA THR A 269 -9.68 -2.91 -14.23
C THR A 269 -9.90 -1.40 -14.09
N GLN A 270 -10.63 -0.79 -15.02
CA GLN A 270 -11.23 0.53 -14.81
C GLN A 270 -12.47 0.39 -13.92
N GLU A 271 -12.65 1.30 -12.96
CA GLU A 271 -13.75 1.22 -11.99
C GLU A 271 -15.14 1.30 -12.65
N ASN A 272 -15.27 2.14 -13.68
CA ASN A 272 -16.56 2.42 -14.35
C ASN A 272 -17.06 1.29 -15.24
N VAL A 273 -16.21 0.29 -15.55
CA VAL A 273 -16.55 -0.78 -16.48
C VAL A 273 -16.70 -2.14 -15.80
N PHE A 274 -16.49 -2.19 -14.49
CA PHE A 274 -16.68 -3.42 -13.74
C PHE A 274 -18.17 -3.64 -13.46
N SER A 275 -18.93 -4.04 -14.49
CA SER A 275 -20.30 -4.52 -14.35
C SER A 275 -20.27 -6.02 -14.06
N ASN A 276 -20.55 -6.41 -12.82
CA ASN A 276 -20.85 -7.79 -12.37
C ASN A 276 -20.05 -8.89 -13.10
N ILE A 277 -18.81 -9.15 -12.68
CA ILE A 277 -18.23 -10.46 -12.92
C ILE A 277 -18.73 -11.38 -11.81
N ASN A 278 -19.79 -12.13 -12.09
CA ASN A 278 -20.36 -13.17 -11.22
C ASN A 278 -19.46 -14.41 -11.05
N ASP A 279 -18.20 -14.39 -11.50
CA ASP A 279 -17.41 -15.61 -11.68
C ASP A 279 -16.01 -15.60 -11.06
N ILE A 280 -15.68 -14.65 -10.16
CA ILE A 280 -14.35 -14.66 -9.55
C ILE A 280 -14.41 -14.46 -8.04
N ASP A 281 -15.10 -15.41 -7.39
CA ASP A 281 -15.35 -15.54 -5.94
C ASP A 281 -14.11 -15.44 -5.01
N ARG A 282 -12.89 -15.26 -5.55
CA ARG A 282 -11.64 -15.21 -4.77
C ARG A 282 -10.58 -14.22 -5.28
N SER A 283 -10.83 -13.46 -6.34
CA SER A 283 -9.80 -12.55 -6.86
C SER A 283 -9.78 -11.22 -6.13
N LEU A 284 -8.59 -10.65 -6.02
CA LEU A 284 -8.39 -9.29 -5.52
C LEU A 284 -8.58 -8.34 -6.70
N ILE A 285 -9.50 -7.37 -6.58
CA ILE A 285 -9.78 -6.43 -7.66
C ILE A 285 -9.17 -5.07 -7.34
N LEU A 286 -8.39 -4.55 -8.28
CA LEU A 286 -7.80 -3.22 -8.26
C LEU A 286 -8.40 -2.36 -9.37
N GLY A 287 -9.13 -1.32 -8.96
CA GLY A 287 -9.78 -0.36 -9.83
C GLY A 287 -8.91 0.87 -10.08
N ILE A 288 -8.85 1.31 -11.33
CA ILE A 288 -8.27 2.60 -11.71
C ILE A 288 -9.39 3.62 -11.79
N LEU A 289 -9.25 4.69 -10.98
CA LEU A 289 -10.21 5.77 -10.86
C LEU A 289 -10.10 6.71 -12.08
N HIS A 290 -11.18 6.80 -12.86
CA HIS A 290 -11.31 7.78 -13.94
C HIS A 290 -12.55 8.66 -13.66
N GLY A 291 -12.33 9.79 -12.98
CA GLY A 291 -13.38 10.74 -12.58
C GLY A 291 -13.74 10.71 -11.09
N LEU A 292 -14.78 11.48 -10.71
CA LEU A 292 -15.18 11.78 -9.32
C LEU A 292 -16.28 10.84 -8.76
N LYS A 293 -16.75 9.85 -9.53
CA LYS A 293 -17.74 8.83 -9.13
C LYS A 293 -17.24 7.49 -9.68
N SER A 294 -17.35 6.33 -9.03
CA SER A 294 -18.25 5.83 -7.99
C SER A 294 -17.58 4.69 -7.23
N SER A 295 -17.80 4.54 -5.92
CA SER A 295 -17.29 3.37 -5.18
C SER A 295 -18.03 2.09 -5.57
N ASN A 296 -17.43 1.27 -6.44
CA ASN A 296 -18.00 -0.04 -6.73
C ASN A 296 -17.70 -1.00 -5.57
N LYS A 297 -18.68 -1.71 -5.00
CA LYS A 297 -18.50 -2.47 -3.75
C LYS A 297 -17.44 -3.56 -3.87
N ASP A 298 -17.31 -4.16 -5.04
CA ASP A 298 -16.48 -5.33 -5.29
C ASP A 298 -15.00 -5.01 -5.50
N ILE A 299 -14.65 -3.73 -5.69
CA ILE A 299 -13.25 -3.31 -5.86
C ILE A 299 -12.57 -3.23 -4.50
N ASN A 300 -11.54 -4.02 -4.24
CA ASN A 300 -10.83 -4.01 -2.96
C ASN A 300 -9.85 -2.85 -2.83
N ILE A 301 -9.23 -2.45 -3.94
CA ILE A 301 -8.16 -1.45 -3.98
C ILE A 301 -8.46 -0.46 -5.11
N THR A 302 -8.30 0.83 -4.84
CA THR A 302 -8.43 1.86 -5.88
C THR A 302 -7.16 2.70 -5.97
N CYS A 303 -6.78 3.07 -7.19
CA CYS A 303 -5.67 3.99 -7.45
C CYS A 303 -6.00 4.92 -8.63
N HIS A 304 -5.40 6.10 -8.64
CA HIS A 304 -5.59 7.05 -9.75
C HIS A 304 -4.68 6.79 -10.96
N GLU A 305 -3.55 6.10 -10.77
CA GLU A 305 -2.53 5.93 -11.81
C GLU A 305 -2.04 4.48 -11.91
N LEU A 306 -1.88 3.99 -13.14
CA LEU A 306 -1.27 2.69 -13.44
C LEU A 306 0.16 2.57 -12.89
N SER A 307 0.88 3.70 -12.84
CA SER A 307 2.25 3.81 -12.35
C SER A 307 2.41 3.34 -10.89
N LYS A 308 1.36 3.44 -10.09
CA LYS A 308 1.32 3.16 -8.64
C LYS A 308 1.10 1.67 -8.32
N ILE A 309 0.64 0.88 -9.28
CA ILE A 309 0.33 -0.54 -9.08
C ILE A 309 1.59 -1.38 -8.77
N PRO A 310 2.69 -1.28 -9.54
CA PRO A 310 3.92 -2.01 -9.20
C PRO A 310 4.46 -1.59 -7.84
N TRP A 311 4.33 -0.30 -7.50
CA TRP A 311 4.80 0.25 -6.23
C TRP A 311 4.09 -0.40 -5.03
N ILE A 312 2.76 -0.47 -5.03
CA ILE A 312 2.02 -1.05 -3.89
C ILE A 312 2.31 -2.55 -3.74
N ILE A 313 2.47 -3.28 -4.85
CA ILE A 313 2.82 -4.70 -4.79
C ILE A 313 4.21 -4.88 -4.19
N GLN A 314 5.17 -4.07 -4.62
CA GLN A 314 6.54 -4.10 -4.12
C GLN A 314 6.61 -3.70 -2.63
N ASP A 315 5.92 -2.64 -2.22
CA ASP A 315 5.89 -2.17 -0.82
C ASP A 315 5.28 -3.24 0.10
N CYS A 316 4.20 -3.90 -0.35
CA CYS A 316 3.60 -5.02 0.38
C CYS A 316 4.59 -6.19 0.57
N ARG A 317 5.31 -6.59 -0.50
CA ARG A 317 6.29 -7.69 -0.45
C ARG A 317 7.50 -7.36 0.43
N ILE A 318 8.04 -6.15 0.32
CA ILE A 318 9.19 -5.72 1.13
C ILE A 318 8.79 -5.61 2.60
N SER A 319 7.61 -5.06 2.89
CA SER A 319 7.10 -4.98 4.26
C SER A 319 6.87 -6.37 4.88
N GLN A 320 6.45 -7.36 4.08
CA GLN A 320 6.37 -8.76 4.51
C GLN A 320 7.75 -9.33 4.90
N GLU A 321 8.79 -9.05 4.12
CA GLU A 321 10.16 -9.47 4.45
C GLU A 321 10.63 -8.89 5.79
N TYR A 322 10.36 -7.60 6.03
CA TYR A 322 10.69 -6.96 7.30
C TYR A 322 9.88 -7.53 8.47
N LEU A 323 8.60 -7.81 8.25
CA LEU A 323 7.75 -8.45 9.26
C LEU A 323 8.28 -9.84 9.63
N VAL A 324 8.60 -10.69 8.65
CA VAL A 324 9.13 -12.04 8.88
C VAL A 324 10.47 -11.99 9.61
N ARG A 325 11.39 -11.10 9.21
CA ARG A 325 12.68 -10.92 9.91
C ARG A 325 12.50 -10.44 11.36
N SER A 326 11.60 -9.49 11.57
CA SER A 326 11.28 -8.99 12.91
C SER A 326 10.67 -10.07 13.79
N GLN A 327 9.73 -10.86 13.26
CA GLN A 327 9.14 -11.98 13.98
C GLN A 327 10.15 -13.08 14.28
N ALA A 328 11.06 -13.40 13.35
CA ALA A 328 12.13 -14.36 13.59
C ALA A 328 13.05 -13.90 14.74
N ALA A 329 13.51 -12.64 14.71
CA ALA A 329 14.32 -12.07 15.78
C ALA A 329 13.59 -12.07 17.13
N ALA A 330 12.32 -11.66 17.13
CA ALA A 330 11.47 -11.68 18.32
C ALA A 330 11.40 -13.07 18.97
N ILE A 331 11.13 -14.09 18.15
CA ILE A 331 11.02 -15.49 18.62
C ILE A 331 12.37 -16.00 19.11
N SER A 332 13.46 -15.73 18.39
CA SER A 332 14.80 -16.16 18.81
C SER A 332 15.17 -15.58 20.19
N ILE A 333 14.92 -14.30 20.42
CA ILE A 333 15.17 -13.66 21.71
C ILE A 333 14.28 -14.26 22.81
N ASN A 334 13.01 -14.53 22.53
CA ASN A 334 12.12 -15.17 23.50
C ASN A 334 12.54 -16.61 23.82
N ILE A 335 12.97 -17.39 22.83
CA ILE A 335 13.51 -18.75 23.04
C ILE A 335 14.77 -18.72 23.89
N LEU A 336 15.69 -17.77 23.64
CA LEU A 336 16.86 -17.56 24.49
C LEU A 336 16.46 -17.18 25.92
N GLY A 337 15.43 -16.34 26.07
CA GLY A 337 14.85 -16.01 27.38
C GLY A 337 14.29 -17.23 28.12
N ILE A 338 13.56 -18.11 27.42
CA ILE A 338 13.09 -19.39 27.97
C ILE A 338 14.27 -20.27 28.39
N PHE A 339 15.32 -20.34 27.57
CA PHE A 339 16.53 -21.09 27.91
C PHE A 339 17.21 -20.52 29.17
N PHE A 340 17.33 -19.19 29.30
CA PHE A 340 17.86 -18.57 30.52
C PHE A 340 17.00 -18.84 31.76
N ALA A 341 15.68 -18.94 31.60
CA ALA A 341 14.80 -19.37 32.68
C ALA A 341 15.06 -20.85 33.07
N LEU A 342 15.28 -21.73 32.09
CA LEU A 342 15.62 -23.15 32.33
C LEU A 342 16.91 -23.32 33.14
N ILE A 343 17.96 -22.56 32.79
CA ILE A 343 19.25 -22.62 33.52
C ILE A 343 19.29 -21.71 34.75
N LYS A 344 18.15 -21.13 35.17
CA LYS A 344 18.01 -20.30 36.37
C LYS A 344 18.89 -19.04 36.37
N HIS A 345 19.17 -18.47 35.19
CA HIS A 345 20.02 -17.29 35.01
C HIS A 345 19.26 -15.99 34.75
N ILE A 346 17.93 -15.99 34.88
CA ILE A 346 17.12 -14.78 34.72
C ILE A 346 16.07 -14.66 35.82
N ASN A 347 15.93 -13.46 36.38
CA ASN A 347 14.88 -13.13 37.33
C ASN A 347 13.66 -12.51 36.64
N LEU A 348 12.58 -12.31 37.40
CA LEU A 348 11.33 -11.78 36.86
C LEU A 348 11.49 -10.38 36.28
N SER A 349 12.23 -9.49 36.95
CA SER A 349 12.49 -8.13 36.47
C SER A 349 13.27 -8.12 35.15
N GLY A 350 14.29 -8.96 35.03
CA GLY A 350 15.09 -9.09 33.81
C GLY A 350 14.26 -9.67 32.67
N THR A 351 13.36 -10.61 32.96
CA THR A 351 12.43 -11.17 31.98
C THR A 351 11.48 -10.12 31.42
N ILE A 352 10.83 -9.35 32.29
CA ILE A 352 9.93 -8.27 31.88
C ILE A 352 10.69 -7.22 31.04
N LEU A 353 11.88 -6.83 31.49
CA LEU A 353 12.70 -5.86 30.77
C LEU A 353 13.12 -6.37 29.39
N LEU A 354 13.63 -7.59 29.28
CA LEU A 354 14.04 -8.18 28.00
C LEU A 354 12.86 -8.35 27.05
N TYR A 355 11.70 -8.80 27.53
CA TYR A 355 10.50 -8.92 26.71
C TYR A 355 10.06 -7.56 26.17
N PHE A 356 10.09 -6.53 27.02
CA PHE A 356 9.75 -5.16 26.63
C PHE A 356 10.74 -4.59 25.61
N LEU A 357 12.04 -4.72 25.86
CA LEU A 357 13.10 -4.28 24.95
C LEU A 357 13.02 -5.01 23.60
N ASN A 358 12.75 -6.32 23.61
CA ASN A 358 12.54 -7.11 22.41
C ASN A 358 11.36 -6.58 21.60
N THR A 359 10.24 -6.29 22.26
CA THR A 359 9.05 -5.72 21.62
C THR A 359 9.36 -4.35 21.01
N PHE A 360 9.98 -3.46 21.78
CA PHE A 360 10.28 -2.10 21.34
C PHE A 360 11.32 -2.07 20.20
N GLY A 361 12.36 -2.89 20.29
CA GLY A 361 13.38 -3.01 19.25
C GLY A 361 12.80 -3.49 17.92
N ASN A 362 11.90 -4.46 17.95
CA ASN A 362 11.20 -4.94 16.75
C ASN A 362 10.26 -3.89 16.14
N LEU A 363 9.50 -3.18 16.99
CA LEU A 363 8.67 -2.07 16.55
C LEU A 363 9.48 -0.95 15.88
N PHE A 364 10.62 -0.60 16.47
CA PHE A 364 11.54 0.38 15.91
C PHE A 364 12.13 -0.09 14.58
N TYR A 365 12.53 -1.36 14.49
CA TYR A 365 13.05 -1.95 13.26
C TYR A 365 12.02 -1.89 12.13
N ILE A 366 10.78 -2.33 12.37
CA ILE A 366 9.70 -2.30 11.38
C ILE A 366 9.48 -0.86 10.91
N ARG A 367 9.30 0.09 11.84
CA ARG A 367 9.08 1.51 11.53
C ARG A 367 10.22 2.11 10.72
N HIS A 368 11.47 1.89 11.14
CA HIS A 368 12.62 2.50 10.49
C HIS A 368 12.80 1.98 9.06
N LYS A 369 12.63 0.68 8.86
CA LYS A 369 12.77 0.06 7.53
C LYS A 369 11.64 0.43 6.58
N THR A 370 10.39 0.50 7.05
CA THR A 370 9.26 0.95 6.22
C THR A 370 9.38 2.44 5.84
N LEU A 371 9.85 3.31 6.74
CA LEU A 371 10.02 4.75 6.47
C LEU A 371 11.25 5.08 5.61
N MET A 372 12.34 4.30 5.69
CA MET A 372 13.53 4.53 4.86
C MET A 372 13.33 4.07 3.41
N HIS A 373 12.45 3.08 3.18
CA HIS A 373 12.11 2.64 1.83
C HIS A 373 11.36 3.72 1.05
N THR A 374 10.41 4.42 1.69
CA THR A 374 9.65 5.49 1.04
C THR A 374 10.48 6.70 0.66
N LYS A 375 11.57 6.99 1.38
CA LYS A 375 12.49 8.10 1.06
C LYS A 375 13.43 7.85 -0.12
N LYS A 376 13.65 6.60 -0.53
CA LYS A 376 14.55 6.27 -1.65
C LYS A 376 13.86 6.26 -3.01
N GLN A 377 12.54 6.45 -3.05
CA GLN A 377 11.73 6.39 -4.27
C GLN A 377 11.22 7.76 -4.75
N TYR A 378 11.50 8.81 -3.98
CA TYR A 378 11.48 10.21 -4.43
C TYR A 378 12.93 10.65 -4.66
#